data_AF-A0A653J3G6-F1
#
_entry.id   AF-A0A653J3G6-F1
#
_cell.length_a   1.000
_cell.length_b   1.000
_cell.length_c   1.000
_cell.angle_alpha   90.00
_cell.angle_beta   90.00
_cell.angle_gamma   90.00
#
_symmetry.space_group_name_H-M   'P 1'
#
loop_
_entity.id
_entity.type
_entity.pdbx_description
1 polymer ?
#
loop_
_entity_poly.entity_id
_entity_poly.type
_entity_poly.pdbx_seq_one_letter_code
_entity_poly.pdbx_strand_id
1 'polypeptide(L)'
;MSPNKAMAHSAWLDSLNGSTGTFFYSPNTGVVAIPRTLTLAAGAFPMSNIVSIAGFAANAPTGLLLGQFVSIADQLVRLSVVAATADGQGRAVVEFNPPLGAGKPVGTTINTSNPRGIFRLMMAESGTGYQVDFDRAPEFSTLVAVEAL
;
A
#
# COMPACT_ATOMS: atom_id res chain seq x y z
N MET A 1 3.15 22.62 12.86
CA MET A 1 1.84 22.68 12.16
C MET A 1 1.03 23.84 12.74
N SER A 2 0.18 24.53 11.98
CA SER A 2 -0.63 25.63 12.54
C SER A 2 -1.92 25.11 13.21
N PRO A 3 -2.51 25.83 14.18
CA PRO A 3 -3.74 25.41 14.87
C PRO A 3 -4.91 25.13 13.91
N ASN A 4 -5.14 25.97 12.89
CA ASN A 4 -6.20 25.75 11.90
C ASN A 4 -6.01 24.46 11.10
N LYS A 5 -4.76 24.10 10.78
CA LYS A 5 -4.45 22.82 10.11
C LYS A 5 -4.69 21.64 11.06
N ALA A 6 -4.33 21.77 12.32
CA ALA A 6 -4.58 20.74 13.34
C ALA A 6 -6.09 20.50 13.54
N MET A 7 -6.89 21.57 13.61
CA MET A 7 -8.36 21.43 13.67
C MET A 7 -8.93 20.69 12.45
N ALA A 8 -8.45 21.02 11.24
CA ALA A 8 -8.88 20.33 10.03
C ALA A 8 -8.49 18.83 10.02
N HIS A 9 -7.29 18.50 10.49
CA HIS A 9 -6.86 17.11 10.61
C HIS A 9 -7.65 16.34 11.67
N SER A 10 -7.92 16.96 12.83
CA SER A 10 -8.76 16.37 13.87
C SER A 10 -10.17 16.07 13.35
N ALA A 11 -10.80 17.03 12.68
CA ALA A 11 -12.14 16.84 12.10
C ALA A 11 -12.17 15.74 11.02
N TRP A 12 -11.10 15.63 10.22
CA TRP A 12 -10.96 14.52 9.28
C TRP A 12 -10.80 13.18 9.99
N LEU A 13 -9.98 13.09 11.04
CA LEU A 13 -9.84 11.88 11.84
C LEU A 13 -11.16 11.49 12.53
N ASP A 14 -11.92 12.46 13.04
CA ASP A 14 -13.26 12.24 13.59
C ASP A 14 -14.21 11.66 12.55
N SER A 15 -14.14 12.12 11.30
CA SER A 15 -14.96 11.58 10.20
C SER A 15 -14.63 10.11 9.86
N LEU A 16 -13.41 9.67 10.16
CA LEU A 16 -12.98 8.28 10.01
C LEU A 16 -13.27 7.43 11.24
N ASN A 17 -13.58 8.05 12.38
CA ASN A 17 -13.84 7.37 13.65
C ASN A 17 -15.25 6.76 13.65
N GLY A 18 -15.34 5.51 13.20
CA GLY A 18 -16.56 4.72 13.09
C GLY A 18 -16.27 3.41 12.35
N SER A 19 -17.14 2.41 12.45
CA SER A 19 -16.91 1.06 11.91
C SER A 19 -16.75 0.96 10.38
N THR A 20 -16.92 2.06 9.65
CA THR A 20 -17.02 2.09 8.18
C THR A 20 -16.09 3.12 7.53
N GLY A 21 -15.39 3.95 8.31
CA GLY A 21 -14.51 5.00 7.76
C GLY A 21 -13.24 4.39 7.17
N THR A 22 -13.03 4.58 5.86
CA THR A 22 -11.80 4.16 5.17
C THR A 22 -11.12 5.32 4.47
N PHE A 23 -9.81 5.23 4.31
CA PHE A 23 -9.00 6.20 3.59
C PHE A 23 -7.96 5.52 2.71
N PHE A 24 -7.53 6.22 1.66
CA PHE A 24 -6.40 5.77 0.85
C PHE A 24 -5.09 6.19 1.51
N TYR A 25 -4.15 5.26 1.60
CA TYR A 25 -2.78 5.56 2.02
C TYR A 25 -1.81 5.14 0.92
N SER A 26 -0.86 6.03 0.62
CA SER A 26 0.27 5.78 -0.26
C SER A 26 1.55 6.13 0.52
N PRO A 27 2.54 5.22 0.60
CA PRO A 27 3.77 5.47 1.32
C PRO A 27 4.60 6.50 0.56
N ASN A 28 5.09 7.52 1.26
CA ASN A 28 6.04 8.47 0.68
C ASN A 28 7.43 7.82 0.64
N THR A 29 7.66 6.97 -0.35
CA THR A 29 8.98 6.38 -0.59
C THR A 29 9.77 7.26 -1.53
N GLY A 30 10.96 7.71 -1.13
CA GLY A 30 11.91 8.41 -2.01
C GLY A 30 12.43 7.55 -3.18
N VAL A 31 11.99 6.30 -3.29
CA VAL A 31 12.28 5.40 -4.41
C VAL A 31 11.25 5.64 -5.50
N VAL A 32 11.67 6.29 -6.59
CA VAL A 32 10.85 6.42 -7.80
C VAL A 32 10.85 5.07 -8.50
N ALA A 33 9.81 4.28 -8.25
CA ALA A 33 9.53 3.10 -9.05
C ALA A 33 9.34 3.50 -10.52
N ILE A 34 9.93 2.73 -11.44
CA ILE A 34 9.66 2.91 -12.87
C ILE A 34 8.19 2.54 -13.10
N PRO A 35 7.35 3.47 -13.59
CA PRO A 35 5.95 3.17 -13.90
C PRO A 35 5.87 2.02 -14.90
N ARG A 36 5.21 0.94 -14.51
CA ARG A 36 4.94 -0.23 -15.35
C ARG A 36 3.50 -0.68 -15.18
N THR A 37 2.88 -1.07 -16.29
CA THR A 37 1.61 -1.79 -16.30
C THR A 37 1.92 -3.27 -16.16
N LEU A 38 1.78 -3.79 -14.94
CA LEU A 38 1.99 -5.20 -14.63
C LEU A 38 0.64 -5.86 -14.33
N THR A 39 0.55 -7.17 -14.50
CA THR A 39 -0.65 -7.94 -14.17
C THR A 39 -0.29 -9.25 -13.51
N LEU A 40 -1.23 -9.87 -12.79
CA LEU A 40 -1.08 -11.26 -12.36
C LEU A 40 -1.06 -12.19 -13.59
N ALA A 41 -0.03 -13.01 -13.72
CA ALA A 41 0.11 -14.00 -14.80
C ALA A 41 -0.77 -15.25 -14.56
N ALA A 42 -1.16 -15.50 -13.31
CA ALA A 42 -2.08 -16.55 -12.88
C ALA A 42 -2.96 -16.04 -11.74
N GLY A 43 -4.12 -16.66 -11.52
CA GLY A 43 -4.95 -16.35 -10.35
C GLY A 43 -4.19 -16.62 -9.06
N ALA A 44 -4.34 -15.72 -8.08
CA ALA A 44 -3.73 -15.84 -6.77
C ALA A 44 -4.81 -16.10 -5.71
N PHE A 45 -4.51 -16.96 -4.75
CA PHE A 45 -5.45 -17.33 -3.69
C PHE A 45 -5.29 -16.41 -2.47
N PRO A 46 -6.31 -16.30 -1.60
CA PRO A 46 -6.14 -15.65 -0.30
C PRO A 46 -4.92 -16.22 0.45
N MET A 47 -4.22 -15.37 1.19
CA MET A 47 -2.98 -15.68 1.92
C MET A 47 -1.78 -16.11 1.06
N SER A 48 -1.89 -16.07 -0.27
CA SER A 48 -0.73 -16.29 -1.13
C SER A 48 0.19 -15.07 -1.07
N ASN A 49 1.49 -15.31 -0.85
CA ASN A 49 2.53 -14.29 -0.90
C ASN A 49 3.40 -14.43 -2.16
N ILE A 50 3.63 -15.65 -2.65
CA ILE A 50 4.40 -15.89 -3.88
C ILE A 50 3.43 -15.90 -5.07
N VAL A 51 3.65 -14.99 -6.02
CA VAL A 51 2.83 -14.87 -7.23
C VAL A 51 3.67 -14.73 -8.49
N SER A 52 3.09 -15.13 -9.62
CA SER A 52 3.66 -14.85 -10.94
C SER A 52 3.01 -13.60 -11.53
N ILE A 53 3.83 -12.67 -11.99
CA ILE A 53 3.40 -11.41 -12.60
C ILE A 53 3.88 -11.33 -14.06
N ALA A 54 3.09 -10.71 -14.93
CA ALA A 54 3.35 -10.51 -16.34
C ALA A 54 3.47 -9.02 -16.68
N GLY A 55 3.97 -8.73 -17.88
CA GLY A 55 4.17 -7.36 -18.39
C GLY A 55 5.62 -7.02 -18.69
N PHE A 56 6.53 -8.00 -18.65
CA PHE A 56 7.92 -7.84 -19.06
C PHE A 56 8.13 -8.35 -20.49
N ALA A 57 9.17 -7.85 -21.15
CA ALA A 57 9.67 -8.52 -22.34
C ALA A 57 10.31 -9.86 -21.95
N ALA A 58 10.21 -10.86 -22.82
CA ALA A 58 10.78 -12.19 -22.59
C ALA A 58 12.30 -12.10 -22.33
N ASN A 59 12.78 -12.78 -21.28
CA ASN A 59 14.18 -12.79 -20.83
C ASN A 59 14.77 -11.41 -20.48
N ALA A 60 13.96 -10.37 -20.32
CA ALA A 60 14.44 -9.03 -20.02
C ALA A 60 14.56 -8.79 -18.50
N PRO A 61 15.43 -7.87 -18.06
CA PRO A 61 15.45 -7.41 -16.68
C PRO A 61 14.09 -6.87 -16.24
N THR A 62 13.64 -7.25 -15.04
CA THR A 62 12.34 -6.78 -14.52
C THR A 62 12.39 -5.31 -14.13
N GLY A 63 13.54 -4.85 -13.64
CA GLY A 63 13.71 -3.49 -13.11
C GLY A 63 12.85 -3.21 -11.86
N LEU A 64 12.30 -4.26 -11.24
CA LEU A 64 11.61 -4.18 -9.97
C LEU A 64 12.62 -4.13 -8.82
N LEU A 65 12.32 -3.37 -7.78
CA LEU A 65 13.21 -3.20 -6.64
C LEU A 65 12.70 -3.96 -5.42
N LEU A 66 13.62 -4.61 -4.71
CA LEU A 66 13.34 -5.19 -3.41
C LEU A 66 12.85 -4.10 -2.45
N GLY A 67 11.74 -4.36 -1.77
CA GLY A 67 11.15 -3.43 -0.82
C GLY A 67 10.32 -2.32 -1.44
N GLN A 68 10.15 -2.29 -2.76
CA GLN A 68 9.24 -1.39 -3.45
C GLN A 68 7.78 -1.70 -3.07
N PHE A 69 6.97 -0.66 -2.88
CA PHE A 69 5.53 -0.81 -2.72
C PHE A 69 4.83 -0.92 -4.06
N VAL A 70 3.83 -1.78 -4.12
CA VAL A 70 2.94 -1.95 -5.28
C VAL A 70 1.51 -2.09 -4.78
N SER A 71 0.54 -1.71 -5.61
CA SER A 71 -0.87 -2.00 -5.33
C SER A 71 -1.39 -3.09 -6.20
N ILE A 72 -2.20 -3.95 -5.63
CA ILE A 72 -2.97 -4.94 -6.35
C ILE A 72 -4.45 -4.81 -5.97
N ALA A 73 -5.26 -4.35 -6.92
CA ALA A 73 -6.58 -3.80 -6.65
C ALA A 73 -6.50 -2.73 -5.53
N ASP A 74 -7.16 -2.95 -4.40
CA ASP A 74 -7.23 -2.03 -3.26
C ASP A 74 -6.24 -2.36 -2.13
N GLN A 75 -5.37 -3.36 -2.34
CA GLN A 75 -4.36 -3.78 -1.37
C GLN A 75 -2.99 -3.17 -1.69
N LEU A 76 -2.33 -2.59 -0.70
CA LEU A 76 -0.95 -2.14 -0.73
C LEU A 76 -0.02 -3.23 -0.20
N VAL A 77 0.91 -3.67 -1.02
CA VAL A 77 1.89 -4.69 -0.65
C VAL A 77 3.30 -4.23 -0.95
N ARG A 78 4.27 -4.83 -0.28
CA ARG A 78 5.70 -4.61 -0.50
C ARG A 78 6.32 -5.83 -1.15
N LEU A 79 7.18 -5.63 -2.14
CA LEU A 79 7.94 -6.72 -2.74
C LEU A 79 9.03 -7.21 -1.77
N SER A 80 8.92 -8.43 -1.26
CA SER A 80 9.92 -9.08 -0.38
C SER A 80 10.88 -10.00 -1.15
N VAL A 81 10.50 -10.44 -2.34
CA VAL A 81 11.36 -11.17 -3.28
C VAL A 81 11.02 -10.74 -4.69
N VAL A 82 12.04 -10.60 -5.53
CA VAL A 82 11.89 -10.16 -6.92
C VAL A 82 12.87 -10.93 -7.80
N ALA A 83 12.37 -11.60 -8.83
CA ALA A 83 13.23 -12.15 -9.88
C ALA A 83 13.91 -11.01 -10.66
N ALA A 84 15.23 -11.09 -10.84
CA ALA A 84 15.99 -10.06 -11.55
C ALA A 84 15.63 -9.98 -13.06
N THR A 85 15.26 -11.12 -13.65
CA THR A 85 14.90 -11.27 -15.06
C THR A 85 13.57 -11.98 -15.20
N ALA A 86 12.80 -11.60 -16.21
CA ALA A 86 11.60 -12.34 -16.60
C ALA A 86 11.97 -13.63 -17.34
N ASP A 87 11.05 -14.59 -17.35
CA ASP A 87 11.16 -15.83 -18.11
C ASP A 87 10.93 -15.62 -19.62
N GLY A 88 11.00 -16.70 -20.39
CA GLY A 88 10.77 -16.68 -21.84
C GLY A 88 9.34 -16.28 -22.25
N GLN A 89 8.40 -16.18 -21.31
CA GLN A 89 7.03 -15.72 -21.52
C GLN A 89 6.79 -14.29 -21.01
N GLY A 90 7.84 -13.60 -20.53
CA GLY A 90 7.71 -12.24 -20.00
C GLY A 90 7.09 -12.20 -18.61
N ARG A 91 7.22 -13.28 -17.83
CA ARG A 91 6.70 -13.40 -16.46
C ARG A 91 7.83 -13.40 -15.43
N ALA A 92 7.57 -12.89 -14.24
CA ALA A 92 8.50 -12.94 -13.13
C ALA A 92 7.79 -13.45 -11.88
N VAL A 93 8.48 -14.24 -11.07
CA VAL A 93 8.00 -14.61 -9.73
C VAL A 93 8.41 -13.52 -8.76
N VAL A 94 7.45 -13.08 -7.94
CA VAL A 94 7.67 -12.12 -6.86
C VAL A 94 7.02 -12.61 -5.58
N GLU A 95 7.45 -12.08 -4.46
CA GLU A 95 6.81 -12.30 -3.17
C GLU A 95 6.29 -10.98 -2.60
N PHE A 96 5.06 -10.99 -2.11
CA PHE A 96 4.37 -9.88 -1.47
C PHE A 96 4.42 -10.00 0.06
N ASN A 97 4.59 -8.86 0.72
CA ASN A 97 4.43 -8.71 2.16
C ASN A 97 3.59 -7.45 2.47
N PRO A 98 2.43 -7.56 3.15
CA PRO A 98 1.81 -8.79 3.63
C PRO A 98 1.32 -9.71 2.49
N PRO A 99 0.95 -10.98 2.78
CA PRO A 99 0.26 -11.84 1.82
C PRO A 99 -1.06 -11.21 1.34
N LEU A 100 -1.60 -11.73 0.24
CA LEU A 100 -2.86 -11.25 -0.32
C LEU A 100 -4.03 -11.48 0.66
N GLY A 101 -4.79 -10.43 0.96
CA GLY A 101 -5.95 -10.53 1.84
C GLY A 101 -7.13 -11.29 1.23
N ALA A 102 -7.25 -11.27 -0.10
CA ALA A 102 -8.30 -11.93 -0.85
C ALA A 102 -7.75 -12.48 -2.17
N GLY A 103 -8.44 -13.49 -2.72
CA GLY A 103 -8.10 -14.07 -4.01
C GLY A 103 -8.25 -13.04 -5.13
N LYS A 104 -7.35 -13.08 -6.11
CA LYS A 104 -7.32 -12.18 -7.26
C LYS A 104 -7.27 -12.98 -8.56
N PRO A 105 -8.14 -12.68 -9.55
CA PRO A 105 -8.12 -13.40 -10.81
C PRO A 105 -6.85 -13.10 -11.63
N VAL A 106 -6.54 -13.98 -12.58
CA VAL A 106 -5.52 -13.71 -13.60
C VAL A 106 -5.81 -12.39 -14.31
N GLY A 107 -4.77 -11.64 -14.66
CA GLY A 107 -4.89 -10.34 -15.32
C GLY A 107 -5.17 -9.17 -14.37
N THR A 108 -5.30 -9.38 -13.06
CA THR A 108 -5.45 -8.29 -12.09
C THR A 108 -4.27 -7.33 -12.20
N THR A 109 -4.55 -6.05 -12.40
CA THR A 109 -3.53 -5.00 -12.54
C THR A 109 -2.74 -4.80 -11.26
N ILE A 110 -1.43 -4.63 -11.42
CA ILE A 110 -0.49 -4.27 -10.36
C ILE A 110 0.06 -2.87 -10.69
N ASN A 111 -0.21 -1.92 -9.81
CA ASN A 111 0.22 -0.53 -9.96
C ASN A 111 1.54 -0.29 -9.22
N THR A 112 2.50 0.29 -9.94
CA THR A 112 3.85 0.60 -9.45
C THR A 112 4.14 2.09 -9.35
N SER A 113 3.34 2.98 -9.96
CA SER A 113 3.66 4.41 -10.09
C SER A 113 3.16 5.26 -8.93
N ASN A 114 2.00 4.89 -8.36
CA ASN A 114 1.45 5.51 -7.16
C ASN A 114 0.71 4.44 -6.37
N PRO A 115 1.45 3.54 -5.70
CA PRO A 115 0.85 2.44 -4.97
C PRO A 115 0.09 2.99 -3.76
N ARG A 116 -1.21 2.68 -3.68
CA ARG A 116 -2.10 2.97 -2.57
C ARG A 116 -2.85 1.72 -2.08
N GLY A 117 -3.20 1.71 -0.81
CA GLY A 117 -4.13 0.73 -0.24
C GLY A 117 -5.28 1.44 0.46
N ILE A 118 -6.35 0.70 0.74
CA ILE A 118 -7.48 1.18 1.56
C ILE A 118 -7.24 0.75 3.00
N PHE A 119 -7.28 1.72 3.92
CA PHE A 119 -7.04 1.50 5.34
C PHE A 119 -8.21 2.01 6.17
N ARG A 120 -8.39 1.40 7.34
CA ARG A 120 -9.29 1.88 8.40
C ARG A 120 -8.47 2.21 9.64
N LEU A 121 -8.87 3.26 10.34
CA LEU A 121 -8.26 3.56 11.65
C LEU A 121 -8.68 2.48 12.64
N MET A 122 -7.71 1.93 13.37
CA MET A 122 -8.00 1.25 14.63
C MET A 122 -8.21 2.36 15.66
N MET A 123 -9.25 2.23 16.51
CA MET A 123 -9.53 3.24 17.52
C MET A 123 -8.25 3.60 18.27
N ALA A 124 -7.83 4.86 18.18
CA ALA A 124 -6.70 5.36 18.94
C ALA A 124 -7.13 5.37 20.41
N GLU A 125 -6.39 4.67 21.28
CA GLU A 125 -6.65 4.63 22.74
C GLU A 125 -6.71 6.05 23.34
N SER A 126 -6.06 7.02 22.69
CA SER A 126 -5.97 8.43 23.09
C SER A 126 -6.97 9.35 22.38
N GLY A 127 -7.85 8.83 21.52
CA GLY A 127 -8.77 9.62 20.71
C GLY A 127 -8.15 10.24 19.44
N THR A 128 -8.96 10.98 18.69
CA THR A 128 -8.65 11.62 17.39
C THR A 128 -8.23 13.09 17.51
N GLY A 129 -8.16 13.61 18.75
CA GLY A 129 -7.75 14.97 19.05
C GLY A 129 -6.23 15.17 19.06
N TYR A 130 -5.82 16.41 19.25
CA TYR A 130 -4.41 16.80 19.41
C TYR A 130 -4.21 17.50 20.76
N GLN A 131 -3.00 17.36 21.32
CA GLN A 131 -2.54 18.16 22.45
C GLN A 131 -1.81 19.40 21.95
N VAL A 132 -1.67 20.39 22.82
CA VAL A 132 -0.91 21.60 22.54
C VAL A 132 0.25 21.63 23.51
N ASP A 133 1.47 21.61 22.99
CA ASP A 133 2.68 21.66 23.82
C ASP A 133 2.91 23.07 24.41
N PHE A 134 3.99 23.22 25.19
CA PHE A 134 4.36 24.49 25.80
C PHE A 134 4.58 25.61 24.77
N ASP A 135 5.04 25.26 23.57
CA ASP A 135 5.30 26.19 22.45
C ASP A 135 4.03 26.47 21.62
N ARG A 136 2.88 25.97 22.05
CA ARG A 136 1.59 26.03 21.36
C ARG A 136 1.56 25.31 20.02
N ALA A 137 2.47 24.36 19.80
CA ALA A 137 2.45 23.50 18.65
C ALA A 137 1.43 22.37 18.87
N PRO A 138 0.52 22.13 17.91
CA PRO A 138 -0.38 21.00 17.98
C PRO A 138 0.36 19.68 17.72
N GLU A 139 0.16 18.70 18.59
CA GLU A 139 0.76 17.36 18.52
C GLU A 139 -0.33 16.27 18.53
N PHE A 140 -0.31 15.39 17.53
CA PHE A 140 -1.20 14.23 17.45
C PHE A 140 -0.49 13.00 18.03
N SER A 141 -1.25 12.15 18.72
CA SER A 141 -0.76 10.82 19.10
C SER A 141 -0.51 9.93 17.89
N THR A 142 0.26 8.87 18.09
CA THR A 142 0.42 7.83 17.07
C THR A 142 -0.94 7.25 16.68
N LEU A 143 -1.24 7.26 15.39
CA LEU A 143 -2.41 6.62 14.82
C LEU A 143 -2.05 5.23 14.35
N VAL A 144 -2.90 4.26 14.65
CA VAL A 144 -2.76 2.88 14.17
C VAL A 144 -3.86 2.64 13.15
N ALA A 145 -3.50 2.11 12.00
CA ALA A 145 -4.43 1.74 10.94
C ALA A 145 -4.16 0.32 10.50
N VAL A 146 -5.22 -0.35 10.04
CA VAL A 146 -5.14 -1.67 9.41
C VAL A 146 -5.73 -1.60 8.01
N GLU A 147 -5.22 -2.44 7.13
CA GLU A 147 -5.76 -2.53 5.77
C GLU A 147 -7.21 -3.02 5.82
N ALA A 148 -8.08 -2.35 5.07
CA ALA A 148 -9.50 -2.66 4.94
C ALA A 148 -9.69 -3.61 3.76
N LEU A 149 -9.51 -4.91 4.03
CA LEU A 149 -9.61 -6.01 3.08
C LEU A 149 -11.04 -6.51 2.89
#